data_AF-A0A959CNG8-F1
#
_entry.id   AF-A0A959CNG8-F1
#
_cell.length_a   1.000
_cell.length_b   1.000
_cell.length_c   1.000
_cell.angle_alpha   90.00
_cell.angle_beta   90.00
_cell.angle_gamma   90.00
#
_symmetry.space_group_name_H-M   'P 1'
#
loop_
_entity.id
_entity.type
_entity.pdbx_description
1 polymer ?
#
loop_
_entity_poly.entity_id
_entity_poly.type
_entity_poly.pdbx_seq_one_letter_code
_entity_poly.pdbx_strand_id
1 'polypeptide(L)'
;MDILYFAFYNDPQQPLEELQREDREINQLLEPLSKGRFEVRRSSFASLEEVIEKLTLYKDDLTLFHFGGHAGQEQILLEGGEAKARGLAELLGQCPKLQGVVLNGCATAGQVDLLQEQGAPFVIASYRPVQDHKARVFATQFYRALSYQQPVGEAFSAAIGAVHAIDQSLDIPRAAGRITSLASKEPMWGMFELPGREDALSWRLPLGAGQTIPPSYQPNALLIDALQEALAPYVPAIDRMRQEEQSGEYEYTYLKKRAPILAALPHPVSEQLSWLFSAQRVGETGVFYDKPNANRLRQLVRVFDIVVELMAFMMLAQLWDALFEKEGIELPEESRRNIRAFLHAPPEERRQQDLFALIRSVRQAFDEHDIPYFVEELQELHPEFQEGRPFYEAARFLEAHRDSWKTTDAQTAAGLAVVAEEKLATVLSYLGFMARYTFTSVRNIDLLKHRHEKNPRYKHTLIKLVLETGVSAPGEEKRSMQAYFDSASVLVVKDWEGKKPAFLNLTPFVLDENAFDKKAPIAKLHFLQRYIPERDAYAYRHIYMPDEKPLVVAEQPIFRMVKAQFDAFARLLFHCQTMRDAV
;
A
#
# COMPACT_ATOMS: atom_id res chain seq x y z
N MET A 1 13.91 -15.49 -22.99
CA MET A 1 13.61 -14.58 -21.85
C MET A 1 12.46 -13.72 -22.31
N ASP A 2 11.45 -13.41 -21.49
CA ASP A 2 10.28 -12.68 -22.00
C ASP A 2 10.67 -11.27 -22.46
N ILE A 3 10.21 -10.87 -23.66
CA ILE A 3 10.53 -9.59 -24.30
C ILE A 3 9.27 -8.73 -24.41
N LEU A 4 9.38 -7.47 -23.98
CA LEU A 4 8.39 -6.42 -24.19
C LEU A 4 8.95 -5.44 -25.22
N TYR A 5 8.31 -5.32 -26.38
CA TYR A 5 8.76 -4.42 -27.45
C TYR A 5 7.89 -3.18 -27.53
N PHE A 6 8.52 -2.00 -27.44
CA PHE A 6 7.91 -0.68 -27.53
C PHE A 6 8.39 0.04 -28.79
N ALA A 7 7.47 0.31 -29.70
CA ALA A 7 7.69 1.06 -30.94
C ALA A 7 6.97 2.41 -30.88
N PHE A 8 7.74 3.50 -30.98
CA PHE A 8 7.20 4.86 -31.00
C PHE A 8 7.46 5.51 -32.35
N TYR A 9 6.42 6.02 -32.99
CA TYR A 9 6.54 6.83 -34.20
C TYR A 9 6.45 8.31 -33.85
N ASN A 10 7.62 8.93 -33.73
CA ASN A 10 7.74 10.36 -33.52
C ASN A 10 8.27 11.02 -34.79
N ASP A 11 7.41 11.73 -35.53
CA ASP A 11 7.79 12.38 -36.79
C ASP A 11 8.95 13.37 -36.55
N PRO A 12 10.13 13.17 -37.18
CA PRO A 12 11.26 14.10 -37.04
C PRO A 12 10.94 15.53 -37.49
N GLN A 13 9.96 15.70 -38.40
CA GLN A 13 9.52 17.00 -38.90
C GLN A 13 8.47 17.67 -38.01
N GLN A 14 7.69 16.87 -37.27
CA GLN A 14 6.66 17.34 -36.33
C GLN A 14 6.71 16.53 -35.04
N PRO A 15 7.74 16.73 -34.20
CA PRO A 15 7.92 15.91 -33.03
C PRO A 15 6.81 16.14 -32.00
N LEU A 16 6.21 15.05 -31.52
CA LEU A 16 5.22 15.06 -30.45
C LEU A 16 5.95 15.00 -29.10
N GLU A 17 5.96 16.12 -28.37
CA GLU A 17 6.62 16.21 -27.07
C GLU A 17 6.02 15.22 -26.05
N GLU A 18 4.69 15.09 -26.04
CA GLU A 18 4.00 14.16 -25.14
C GLU A 18 4.33 12.69 -25.46
N LEU A 19 4.60 12.34 -26.72
CA LEU A 19 5.03 10.99 -27.09
C LEU A 19 6.47 10.68 -26.60
N GLN A 20 7.37 11.68 -26.65
CA GLN A 20 8.71 11.53 -26.06
C GLN A 20 8.66 11.36 -24.54
N ARG A 21 7.70 12.03 -23.89
CA ARG A 21 7.46 11.89 -22.46
C ARG A 21 6.86 10.52 -22.14
N GLU A 22 5.90 10.03 -22.93
CA GLU A 22 5.37 8.66 -22.83
C GLU A 22 6.49 7.61 -22.88
N ASP A 23 7.33 7.66 -23.93
CA ASP A 23 8.48 6.76 -24.10
C ASP A 23 9.41 6.77 -22.87
N ARG A 24 9.76 7.97 -22.40
CA ARG A 24 10.65 8.15 -21.25
C ARG A 24 10.03 7.62 -19.95
N GLU A 25 8.78 7.98 -19.67
CA GLU A 25 8.07 7.61 -18.43
C GLU A 25 7.87 6.09 -18.36
N ILE A 26 7.45 5.46 -19.46
CA ILE A 26 7.31 3.99 -19.53
C ILE A 26 8.66 3.32 -19.27
N ASN A 27 9.74 3.79 -19.89
CA ASN A 27 11.06 3.20 -19.67
C ASN A 27 11.53 3.36 -18.22
N GLN A 28 11.29 4.52 -17.60
CA GLN A 28 11.63 4.75 -16.19
C GLN A 28 10.91 3.78 -15.24
N LEU A 29 9.68 3.40 -15.56
CA LEU A 29 8.91 2.43 -14.79
C LEU A 29 9.40 0.98 -14.98
N LEU A 30 9.74 0.60 -16.21
CA LEU A 30 10.01 -0.81 -16.55
C LEU A 30 11.49 -1.20 -16.50
N GLU A 31 12.42 -0.28 -16.76
CA GLU A 31 13.86 -0.57 -16.77
C GLU A 31 14.35 -1.12 -15.41
N PRO A 32 13.98 -0.54 -14.25
CA PRO A 32 14.40 -1.08 -12.95
C PRO A 32 13.89 -2.51 -12.70
N LEU A 33 12.73 -2.85 -13.25
CA LEU A 33 12.10 -4.17 -13.12
C LEU A 33 12.69 -5.21 -14.06
N SER A 34 13.22 -4.79 -15.21
CA SER A 34 13.72 -5.69 -16.26
C SER A 34 14.86 -6.61 -15.76
N LYS A 35 15.63 -6.17 -14.76
CA LYS A 35 16.78 -6.91 -14.21
C LYS A 35 16.40 -8.33 -13.75
N GLY A 36 16.70 -9.31 -14.59
CA GLY A 36 16.43 -10.73 -14.33
C GLY A 36 14.97 -11.16 -14.51
N ARG A 37 14.07 -10.26 -14.93
CA ARG A 37 12.62 -10.54 -15.05
C ARG A 37 12.13 -10.66 -16.49
N PHE A 38 12.48 -9.69 -17.32
CA PHE A 38 12.11 -9.58 -18.73
C PHE A 38 13.04 -8.57 -19.41
N GLU A 39 13.06 -8.50 -20.73
CA GLU A 39 13.80 -7.48 -21.47
C GLU A 39 12.87 -6.44 -22.08
N VAL A 40 13.23 -5.17 -21.93
CA VAL A 40 12.55 -4.05 -22.60
C VAL A 40 13.33 -3.72 -23.86
N ARG A 41 12.68 -3.85 -25.02
CA ARG A 41 13.24 -3.46 -26.33
C ARG A 41 12.50 -2.22 -26.80
N ARG A 42 13.23 -1.20 -27.22
CA ARG A 42 12.68 0.13 -27.51
C ARG A 42 13.11 0.63 -28.88
N SER A 43 12.20 1.26 -29.59
CA SER A 43 12.40 2.00 -30.82
C SER A 43 11.75 3.38 -30.67
N SER A 44 12.50 4.38 -30.22
CA SER A 44 11.97 5.74 -29.99
C SER A 44 11.62 6.49 -31.29
N PHE A 45 12.18 6.05 -32.42
CA PHE A 45 11.91 6.51 -33.78
C PHE A 45 11.76 5.28 -34.68
N ALA A 46 10.67 4.53 -34.48
CA ALA A 46 10.49 3.24 -35.12
C ALA A 46 10.29 3.37 -36.64
N SER A 47 11.13 2.70 -37.43
CA SER A 47 10.93 2.52 -38.87
C SER A 47 10.20 1.22 -39.19
N LEU A 48 9.61 1.13 -40.39
CA LEU A 48 8.95 -0.09 -40.85
C LEU A 48 9.92 -1.28 -40.87
N GLU A 49 11.12 -1.08 -41.42
CA GLU A 49 12.16 -2.11 -41.48
C GLU A 49 12.58 -2.58 -40.08
N GLU A 50 12.79 -1.64 -39.15
CA GLU A 50 13.20 -1.98 -37.78
C GLU A 50 12.13 -2.77 -37.04
N VAL A 51 10.85 -2.40 -37.18
CA VAL A 51 9.74 -3.14 -36.58
C VAL A 51 9.68 -4.57 -37.11
N ILE A 52 9.77 -4.76 -38.44
CA ILE A 52 9.75 -6.09 -39.05
C ILE A 52 10.95 -6.93 -38.58
N GLU A 53 12.14 -6.33 -38.55
CA GLU A 53 13.35 -6.99 -38.08
C GLU A 53 13.21 -7.43 -36.62
N LYS A 54 12.76 -6.54 -35.72
CA LYS A 54 12.61 -6.84 -34.29
C LYS A 54 11.52 -7.87 -34.01
N LEU A 55 10.38 -7.82 -34.70
CA LEU A 55 9.33 -8.85 -34.55
C LEU A 55 9.82 -10.22 -35.03
N THR A 56 10.68 -10.26 -36.05
CA THR A 56 11.32 -11.50 -36.51
C THR A 56 12.37 -11.98 -35.52
N LEU A 57 13.22 -11.09 -35.02
CA LEU A 57 14.32 -11.39 -34.11
C LEU A 57 13.83 -11.89 -32.75
N TYR A 58 12.77 -11.28 -32.23
CA TYR A 58 12.21 -11.58 -30.91
C TYR A 58 11.02 -12.54 -30.96
N LYS A 59 10.76 -13.15 -32.11
CA LYS A 59 9.57 -13.98 -32.37
C LYS A 59 9.23 -14.94 -31.24
N ASP A 60 10.19 -15.75 -30.79
CA ASP A 60 9.96 -16.82 -29.80
C ASP A 60 9.81 -16.34 -28.35
N ASP A 61 10.17 -15.08 -28.10
CA ASP A 61 10.27 -14.50 -26.76
C ASP A 61 9.36 -13.28 -26.55
N LEU A 62 8.78 -12.73 -27.62
CA LEU A 62 7.89 -11.57 -27.58
C LEU A 62 6.60 -11.89 -26.81
N THR A 63 6.38 -11.15 -25.73
CA THR A 63 5.23 -11.32 -24.82
C THR A 63 4.27 -10.14 -24.93
N LEU A 64 4.76 -8.93 -25.18
CA LEU A 64 3.95 -7.72 -25.33
C LEU A 64 4.51 -6.85 -26.45
N PHE A 65 3.62 -6.34 -27.29
CA PHE A 65 3.94 -5.30 -28.27
C PHE A 65 3.17 -4.01 -27.95
N HIS A 66 3.86 -2.89 -27.82
CA HIS A 66 3.27 -1.55 -27.67
C HIS A 66 3.65 -0.68 -28.85
N PHE A 67 2.66 -0.04 -29.44
CA PHE A 67 2.83 1.03 -30.40
C PHE A 67 2.28 2.34 -29.85
N GLY A 68 3.08 3.41 -29.92
CA GLY A 68 2.66 4.77 -29.62
C GLY A 68 2.93 5.70 -30.80
N GLY A 69 1.93 6.48 -31.23
CA GLY A 69 2.09 7.48 -32.28
C GLY A 69 0.90 7.57 -33.23
N HIS A 70 1.12 8.12 -34.42
CA HIS A 70 0.07 8.28 -35.42
C HIS A 70 -0.38 6.93 -35.99
N ALA A 71 -1.68 6.73 -36.03
CA ALA A 71 -2.30 5.52 -36.55
C ALA A 71 -3.67 5.82 -37.17
N GLY A 72 -4.25 4.82 -37.82
CA GLY A 72 -5.62 4.82 -38.32
C GLY A 72 -6.23 3.42 -38.27
N GLN A 73 -7.40 3.27 -38.91
CA GLN A 73 -8.16 2.03 -38.87
C GLN A 73 -7.47 0.85 -39.54
N GLU A 74 -6.62 1.09 -40.55
CA GLU A 74 -6.01 0.04 -41.36
C GLU A 74 -4.46 0.03 -41.30
N GLN A 75 -3.85 0.94 -40.53
CA GLN A 75 -2.40 1.08 -40.47
C GLN A 75 -1.91 1.79 -39.21
N ILE A 76 -0.64 1.56 -38.87
CA ILE A 76 0.16 2.42 -38.01
C ILE A 76 1.22 3.14 -38.85
N LEU A 77 1.53 4.39 -38.52
CA LEU A 77 2.57 5.15 -39.20
C LEU A 77 3.93 4.86 -38.55
N LEU A 78 4.97 4.75 -39.39
CA LEU A 78 6.36 4.50 -38.98
C LEU A 78 7.29 5.36 -39.84
N GLU A 79 8.55 5.49 -39.44
CA GLU A 79 9.55 6.12 -40.30
C GLU A 79 9.76 5.27 -41.56
N GLY A 80 9.77 5.90 -42.73
CA GLY A 80 9.96 5.22 -44.02
C GLY A 80 8.71 4.55 -44.61
N GLY A 81 7.56 4.52 -43.93
CA GLY A 81 6.32 3.98 -44.50
C GLY A 81 5.19 3.72 -43.51
N GLU A 82 4.16 3.00 -43.97
CA GLU A 82 3.02 2.58 -43.13
C GLU A 82 3.05 1.05 -42.94
N ALA A 83 2.94 0.58 -41.69
CA ALA A 83 2.67 -0.83 -41.44
C ALA A 83 1.16 -1.08 -41.56
N LYS A 84 0.75 -1.81 -42.58
CA LYS A 84 -0.65 -2.21 -42.78
C LYS A 84 -1.08 -3.20 -41.70
N ALA A 85 -2.27 -3.03 -41.15
CA ALA A 85 -2.80 -3.79 -40.02
C ALA A 85 -2.73 -5.31 -40.24
N ARG A 86 -3.04 -5.77 -41.45
CA ARG A 86 -2.96 -7.20 -41.80
C ARG A 86 -1.55 -7.76 -41.70
N GLY A 87 -0.56 -7.08 -42.28
CA GLY A 87 0.83 -7.55 -42.24
C GLY A 87 1.40 -7.52 -40.82
N LEU A 88 1.07 -6.48 -40.05
CA LEU A 88 1.43 -6.38 -38.64
C LEU A 88 0.82 -7.53 -37.82
N ALA A 89 -0.47 -7.81 -38.01
CA ALA A 89 -1.15 -8.91 -37.33
C ALA A 89 -0.56 -10.28 -37.71
N GLU A 90 -0.26 -10.51 -38.99
CA GLU A 90 0.40 -11.75 -39.46
C GLU A 90 1.81 -11.94 -38.88
N LEU A 91 2.56 -10.86 -38.62
CA LEU A 91 3.86 -10.93 -37.95
C LEU A 91 3.70 -11.22 -36.45
N LEU A 92 2.81 -10.52 -35.76
CA LEU A 92 2.55 -10.71 -34.34
C LEU A 92 1.94 -12.08 -34.03
N GLY A 93 1.08 -12.60 -34.91
CA GLY A 93 0.50 -13.95 -34.81
C GLY A 93 1.52 -15.08 -34.86
N GLN A 94 2.73 -14.81 -35.34
CA GLN A 94 3.82 -15.78 -35.34
C GLN A 94 4.57 -15.84 -34.00
N CYS A 95 4.27 -14.96 -33.05
CA CYS A 95 4.93 -14.92 -31.74
C CYS A 95 4.20 -15.82 -30.74
N PRO A 96 4.70 -17.04 -30.44
CA PRO A 96 3.96 -18.03 -29.64
C PRO A 96 3.72 -17.61 -28.19
N LYS A 97 4.53 -16.68 -27.65
CA LYS A 97 4.40 -16.17 -26.28
C LYS A 97 3.59 -14.90 -26.17
N LEU A 98 3.11 -14.33 -27.28
CA LEU A 98 2.40 -13.05 -27.28
C LEU A 98 1.17 -13.13 -26.37
N GLN A 99 1.12 -12.26 -25.38
CA GLN A 99 -0.01 -12.12 -24.46
C GLN A 99 -0.84 -10.88 -24.78
N GLY A 100 -0.21 -9.82 -25.28
CA GLY A 100 -0.89 -8.55 -25.48
C GLY A 100 -0.34 -7.67 -26.58
N VAL A 101 -1.23 -6.88 -27.17
CA VAL A 101 -0.92 -5.82 -28.13
C VAL A 101 -1.56 -4.51 -27.67
N VAL A 102 -0.78 -3.43 -27.55
CA VAL A 102 -1.26 -2.10 -27.18
C VAL A 102 -1.04 -1.15 -28.35
N LEU A 103 -2.12 -0.65 -28.95
CA LEU A 103 -2.10 0.31 -30.05
C LEU A 103 -2.54 1.68 -29.54
N ASN A 104 -1.62 2.40 -28.90
CA ASN A 104 -1.82 3.74 -28.35
C ASN A 104 -1.68 4.83 -29.43
N GLY A 105 -2.60 4.80 -30.39
CA GLY A 105 -2.68 5.76 -31.49
C GLY A 105 -4.14 6.02 -31.88
N CYS A 106 -4.39 6.98 -32.77
CA CYS A 106 -5.75 7.38 -33.14
C CYS A 106 -6.52 6.29 -33.92
N ALA A 107 -7.77 6.03 -33.51
CA ALA A 107 -8.74 5.19 -34.23
C ALA A 107 -8.23 3.79 -34.64
N THR A 108 -7.53 3.10 -33.73
CA THR A 108 -6.89 1.79 -33.97
C THR A 108 -7.84 0.59 -33.81
N ALA A 109 -9.08 0.78 -33.34
CA ALA A 109 -10.05 -0.30 -33.13
C ALA A 109 -10.32 -1.16 -34.38
N GLY A 110 -10.19 -0.59 -35.58
CA GLY A 110 -10.34 -1.33 -36.85
C GLY A 110 -9.30 -2.45 -37.06
N GLN A 111 -8.20 -2.44 -36.30
CA GLN A 111 -7.13 -3.45 -36.38
C GLN A 111 -7.35 -4.64 -35.44
N VAL A 112 -8.30 -4.54 -34.50
CA VAL A 112 -8.50 -5.51 -33.41
C VAL A 112 -8.89 -6.89 -33.94
N ASP A 113 -9.85 -6.96 -34.86
CA ASP A 113 -10.34 -8.23 -35.38
C ASP A 113 -9.20 -9.04 -36.02
N LEU A 114 -8.32 -8.38 -36.79
CA LEU A 114 -7.14 -9.02 -37.40
C LEU A 114 -6.17 -9.56 -36.36
N LEU A 115 -5.91 -8.79 -35.29
CA LEU A 115 -5.00 -9.21 -34.21
C LEU A 115 -5.58 -10.39 -33.40
N GLN A 116 -6.89 -10.37 -33.14
CA GLN A 116 -7.57 -11.46 -32.45
C GLN A 116 -7.66 -12.72 -33.30
N GLU A 117 -7.91 -12.61 -34.61
CA GLU A 117 -7.86 -13.74 -35.55
C GLU A 117 -6.50 -14.42 -35.57
N GLN A 118 -5.43 -13.66 -35.31
CA GLN A 118 -4.06 -14.17 -35.19
C GLN A 118 -3.70 -14.66 -33.77
N GLY A 119 -4.68 -14.69 -32.86
CA GLY A 119 -4.56 -15.32 -31.55
C GLY A 119 -4.02 -14.42 -30.43
N ALA A 120 -3.93 -13.09 -30.63
CA ALA A 120 -3.54 -12.17 -29.57
C ALA A 120 -4.54 -12.24 -28.39
N PRO A 121 -4.12 -12.65 -27.17
CA PRO A 121 -5.06 -12.86 -26.06
C PRO A 121 -5.79 -11.59 -25.61
N PHE A 122 -5.09 -10.46 -25.56
CA PHE A 122 -5.73 -9.15 -25.41
C PHE A 122 -5.14 -8.10 -26.36
N VAL A 123 -6.00 -7.16 -26.77
CA VAL A 123 -5.63 -5.99 -27.58
C VAL A 123 -6.18 -4.74 -26.90
N ILE A 124 -5.36 -3.70 -26.72
CA ILE A 124 -5.82 -2.38 -26.30
C ILE A 124 -5.75 -1.45 -27.52
N ALA A 125 -6.87 -0.82 -27.86
CA ALA A 125 -6.97 0.06 -29.02
C ALA A 125 -7.93 1.23 -28.75
N SER A 126 -7.89 2.27 -29.58
CA SER A 126 -8.75 3.44 -29.45
C SER A 126 -9.86 3.43 -30.50
N TYR A 127 -11.07 3.85 -30.11
CA TYR A 127 -12.21 3.95 -31.05
C TYR A 127 -12.21 5.25 -31.85
N ARG A 128 -11.56 6.30 -31.32
CA ARG A 128 -11.57 7.67 -31.85
C ARG A 128 -10.18 8.29 -31.77
N PRO A 129 -9.96 9.45 -32.42
CA PRO A 129 -8.76 10.24 -32.20
C PRO A 129 -8.54 10.53 -30.71
N VAL A 130 -7.31 10.31 -30.26
CA VAL A 130 -6.86 10.53 -28.88
C VAL A 130 -5.97 11.76 -28.85
N GLN A 131 -6.15 12.61 -27.82
CA GLN A 131 -5.26 13.76 -27.62
C GLN A 131 -3.94 13.27 -27.01
N ASP A 132 -2.79 13.75 -27.52
CA ASP A 132 -1.47 13.26 -27.12
C ASP A 132 -1.23 13.24 -25.61
N HIS A 133 -1.67 14.30 -24.91
CA HIS A 133 -1.57 14.38 -23.46
C HIS A 133 -2.33 13.24 -22.74
N LYS A 134 -3.53 12.90 -23.23
CA LYS A 134 -4.35 11.81 -22.68
C LYS A 134 -3.74 10.45 -23.01
N ALA A 135 -3.18 10.29 -24.22
CA ALA A 135 -2.50 9.08 -24.64
C ALA A 135 -1.29 8.78 -23.75
N ARG A 136 -0.47 9.80 -23.45
CA ARG A 136 0.62 9.69 -22.48
C ARG A 136 0.10 9.30 -21.10
N VAL A 137 -0.89 10.02 -20.57
CA VAL A 137 -1.44 9.76 -19.22
C VAL A 137 -2.00 8.33 -19.11
N PHE A 138 -2.72 7.86 -20.14
CA PHE A 138 -3.21 6.50 -20.23
C PHE A 138 -2.05 5.50 -20.16
N ALA A 139 -1.06 5.62 -21.05
CA ALA A 139 0.03 4.65 -21.14
C ALA A 139 0.91 4.65 -19.88
N THR A 140 1.29 5.82 -19.37
CA THR A 140 2.08 5.94 -18.14
C THR A 140 1.37 5.30 -16.96
N GLN A 141 0.06 5.54 -16.77
CA GLN A 141 -0.67 4.94 -15.66
C GLN A 141 -0.87 3.43 -15.85
N PHE A 142 -1.11 2.99 -17.09
CA PHE A 142 -1.24 1.57 -17.43
C PHE A 142 0.04 0.80 -17.07
N TYR A 143 1.20 1.28 -17.53
CA TYR A 143 2.48 0.63 -17.24
C TYR A 143 2.91 0.76 -15.78
N ARG A 144 2.45 1.79 -15.06
CA ARG A 144 2.65 1.91 -13.61
C ARG A 144 1.87 0.88 -12.82
N ALA A 145 0.60 0.69 -13.16
CA ALA A 145 -0.20 -0.36 -12.55
C ALA A 145 0.43 -1.76 -12.80
N LEU A 146 0.89 -2.00 -14.04
CA LEU A 146 1.63 -3.20 -14.40
C LEU A 146 2.98 -3.32 -13.66
N SER A 147 3.70 -2.23 -13.42
CA SER A 147 4.96 -2.24 -12.63
C SER A 147 4.71 -2.62 -11.17
N TYR A 148 3.52 -2.30 -10.65
CA TYR A 148 3.00 -2.82 -9.38
C TYR A 148 2.39 -4.21 -9.49
N GLN A 149 2.73 -4.96 -10.53
CA GLN A 149 2.27 -6.32 -10.75
C GLN A 149 0.75 -6.47 -10.80
N GLN A 150 -0.04 -5.40 -11.00
CA GLN A 150 -1.49 -5.55 -11.11
C GLN A 150 -1.88 -6.33 -12.38
N PRO A 151 -3.01 -7.07 -12.37
CA PRO A 151 -3.57 -7.65 -13.59
C PRO A 151 -3.80 -6.60 -14.66
N VAL A 152 -3.63 -6.97 -15.93
CA VAL A 152 -3.80 -6.04 -17.05
C VAL A 152 -5.19 -5.43 -17.11
N GLY A 153 -6.24 -6.16 -16.72
CA GLY A 153 -7.60 -5.59 -16.65
C GLY A 153 -7.76 -4.50 -15.57
N GLU A 154 -7.08 -4.66 -14.44
CA GLU A 154 -7.01 -3.64 -13.38
C GLU A 154 -6.15 -2.46 -13.82
N ALA A 155 -5.01 -2.73 -14.48
CA ALA A 155 -4.13 -1.70 -15.02
C ALA A 155 -4.83 -0.84 -16.08
N PHE A 156 -5.62 -1.45 -16.96
CA PHE A 156 -6.46 -0.74 -17.92
C PHE A 156 -7.50 0.12 -17.21
N SER A 157 -8.19 -0.42 -16.20
CA SER A 157 -9.19 0.34 -15.43
C SER A 157 -8.56 1.54 -14.70
N ALA A 158 -7.36 1.36 -14.13
CA ALA A 158 -6.60 2.43 -13.49
C ALA A 158 -6.18 3.53 -14.48
N ALA A 159 -5.75 3.14 -15.69
CA ALA A 159 -5.40 4.08 -16.75
C ALA A 159 -6.59 4.92 -17.22
N ILE A 160 -7.75 4.29 -17.41
CA ILE A 160 -9.02 5.00 -17.74
C ILE A 160 -9.39 5.97 -16.62
N GLY A 161 -9.30 5.54 -15.35
CA GLY A 161 -9.55 6.40 -14.20
C GLY A 161 -8.65 7.65 -14.15
N ALA A 162 -7.37 7.50 -14.47
CA ALA A 162 -6.43 8.63 -14.53
C ALA A 162 -6.78 9.61 -15.67
N VAL A 163 -7.20 9.12 -16.83
CA VAL A 163 -7.68 9.98 -17.92
C VAL A 163 -8.96 10.72 -17.51
N HIS A 164 -9.89 10.06 -16.81
CA HIS A 164 -11.12 10.70 -16.32
C HIS A 164 -10.87 11.77 -15.27
N ALA A 165 -9.83 11.61 -14.44
CA ALA A 165 -9.46 12.60 -13.44
C ALA A 165 -9.02 13.93 -14.07
N ILE A 166 -8.46 13.88 -15.29
CA ILE A 166 -8.02 15.08 -16.04
C ILE A 166 -9.04 15.53 -17.11
N ASP A 167 -10.08 14.73 -17.37
CA ASP A 167 -11.15 15.03 -18.33
C ASP A 167 -12.50 14.50 -17.82
N GLN A 168 -13.37 15.40 -17.38
CA GLN A 168 -14.69 15.08 -16.82
C GLN A 168 -15.72 14.57 -17.85
N SER A 169 -15.33 14.42 -19.12
CA SER A 169 -16.24 14.03 -20.19
C SER A 169 -15.87 12.68 -20.80
N LEU A 170 -16.28 11.53 -20.24
CA LEU A 170 -16.35 10.22 -20.92
C LEU A 170 -17.04 9.16 -20.02
N ASP A 171 -18.08 8.50 -20.54
CA ASP A 171 -18.79 7.36 -19.90
C ASP A 171 -18.19 6.01 -20.37
N ILE A 172 -18.12 5.03 -19.48
CA ILE A 172 -17.57 3.67 -19.75
C ILE A 172 -18.69 2.69 -20.11
N PRO A 173 -18.61 2.01 -21.27
CA PRO A 173 -19.14 0.66 -21.40
C PRO A 173 -18.03 -0.37 -21.70
N ARG A 174 -17.95 -1.42 -20.88
CA ARG A 174 -17.20 -2.66 -21.18
C ARG A 174 -17.93 -3.40 -22.31
N ALA A 175 -17.34 -3.47 -23.50
CA ALA A 175 -17.91 -4.20 -24.62
C ALA A 175 -17.28 -5.59 -24.72
N ALA A 176 -18.02 -6.63 -24.32
CA ALA A 176 -17.73 -8.01 -24.65
C ALA A 176 -18.46 -8.36 -25.95
N GLY A 177 -17.73 -8.46 -27.08
CA GLY A 177 -18.29 -8.94 -28.35
C GLY A 177 -17.77 -8.22 -29.60
N ARG A 178 -17.82 -8.94 -30.73
CA ARG A 178 -17.45 -8.46 -32.08
C ARG A 178 -18.09 -7.11 -32.42
N ILE A 179 -17.26 -6.19 -32.91
CA ILE A 179 -17.63 -4.81 -33.22
C ILE A 179 -18.67 -4.80 -34.36
N THR A 180 -19.86 -4.28 -34.08
CA THR A 180 -20.86 -3.96 -35.12
C THR A 180 -21.32 -2.51 -34.94
N SER A 181 -20.75 -1.63 -35.76
CA SER A 181 -21.00 -0.18 -35.91
C SER A 181 -20.39 0.78 -34.88
N LEU A 182 -19.47 1.62 -35.39
CA LEU A 182 -18.88 2.78 -34.71
C LEU A 182 -19.96 3.87 -34.51
N ALA A 183 -20.61 3.86 -33.35
CA ALA A 183 -21.56 4.90 -32.94
C ALA A 183 -20.99 5.77 -31.80
N SER A 184 -21.49 7.01 -31.72
CA SER A 184 -21.03 8.14 -30.88
C SER A 184 -21.04 7.94 -29.35
N LYS A 185 -21.29 6.74 -28.83
CA LYS A 185 -21.31 6.38 -27.40
C LYS A 185 -20.15 5.50 -26.91
N GLU A 186 -19.23 5.11 -27.78
CA GLU A 186 -18.08 4.27 -27.40
C GLU A 186 -16.99 5.03 -26.61
N PRO A 187 -16.30 4.36 -25.66
CA PRO A 187 -15.23 4.96 -24.86
C PRO A 187 -13.99 5.28 -25.71
N MET A 188 -13.06 6.08 -25.18
CA MET A 188 -11.88 6.52 -25.95
C MET A 188 -10.91 5.36 -26.23
N TRP A 189 -10.62 4.53 -25.24
CA TRP A 189 -9.90 3.26 -25.38
C TRP A 189 -10.82 2.07 -25.05
N GLY A 190 -10.58 0.95 -25.72
CA GLY A 190 -11.15 -0.35 -25.41
C GLY A 190 -10.05 -1.39 -25.16
N MET A 191 -10.33 -2.32 -24.26
CA MET A 191 -9.56 -3.55 -24.10
C MET A 191 -10.40 -4.70 -24.65
N PHE A 192 -9.84 -5.44 -25.61
CA PHE A 192 -10.52 -6.46 -26.38
C PHE A 192 -9.86 -7.80 -26.11
N GLU A 193 -10.63 -8.72 -25.53
CA GLU A 193 -10.18 -10.07 -25.18
C GLU A 193 -10.53 -11.06 -26.29
N LEU A 194 -9.62 -12.00 -26.56
CA LEU A 194 -9.91 -13.11 -27.46
C LEU A 194 -11.02 -13.99 -26.85
N PRO A 195 -12.14 -14.26 -27.56
CA PRO A 195 -13.20 -15.10 -27.03
C PRO A 195 -12.67 -16.47 -26.56
N GLY A 196 -12.99 -16.84 -25.32
CA GLY A 196 -12.50 -18.07 -24.69
C GLY A 196 -11.13 -17.97 -24.00
N ARG A 197 -10.51 -16.78 -23.97
CA ARG A 197 -9.29 -16.46 -23.22
C ARG A 197 -9.53 -15.36 -22.19
N GLU A 198 -10.60 -15.50 -21.41
CA GLU A 198 -10.96 -14.57 -20.32
C GLU A 198 -9.85 -14.50 -19.24
N ASP A 199 -8.98 -15.51 -19.17
CA ASP A 199 -7.77 -15.52 -18.35
C ASP A 199 -6.78 -14.40 -18.74
N ALA A 200 -6.85 -13.87 -19.96
CA ALA A 200 -5.97 -12.80 -20.45
C ALA A 200 -6.05 -11.53 -19.58
N LEU A 201 -7.21 -11.23 -18.99
CA LEU A 201 -7.37 -10.10 -18.06
C LEU A 201 -6.52 -10.22 -16.79
N SER A 202 -6.19 -11.45 -16.41
CA SER A 202 -5.40 -11.75 -15.21
C SER A 202 -3.89 -11.67 -15.46
N TRP A 203 -3.46 -11.47 -16.71
CA TRP A 203 -2.05 -11.38 -17.08
C TRP A 203 -1.35 -10.23 -16.35
N ARG A 204 -0.09 -10.47 -15.95
CA ARG A 204 0.78 -9.53 -15.22
C ARG A 204 2.15 -9.50 -15.89
N LEU A 205 2.95 -8.45 -15.61
CA LEU A 205 4.33 -8.42 -16.10
C LEU A 205 5.10 -9.66 -15.62
N PRO A 206 5.95 -10.27 -16.47
CA PRO A 206 6.74 -11.41 -16.08
C PRO A 206 7.58 -11.12 -14.83
N LEU A 207 7.64 -12.09 -13.92
CA LEU A 207 8.47 -12.02 -12.72
C LEU A 207 9.89 -12.57 -12.94
N GLY A 208 10.20 -13.10 -14.14
CA GLY A 208 11.45 -13.81 -14.44
C GLY A 208 11.23 -15.20 -15.03
N ALA A 209 12.27 -15.74 -15.67
CA ALA A 209 12.27 -17.04 -16.32
C ALA A 209 11.96 -18.15 -15.29
N GLY A 210 10.68 -18.52 -15.23
CA GLY A 210 10.10 -19.36 -14.20
C GLY A 210 9.68 -18.53 -13.01
N GLN A 211 8.40 -18.59 -12.66
CA GLN A 211 7.84 -18.16 -11.38
C GLN A 211 8.42 -19.04 -10.22
N THR A 212 9.73 -19.18 -10.18
CA THR A 212 10.50 -20.00 -9.27
C THR A 212 11.13 -19.06 -8.27
N ILE A 213 10.71 -19.20 -7.04
CA ILE A 213 11.36 -18.64 -5.86
C ILE A 213 12.88 -18.79 -6.03
N PRO A 214 13.68 -17.71 -5.90
CA PRO A 214 15.12 -17.79 -6.01
C PRO A 214 15.67 -18.91 -5.10
N PRO A 215 16.60 -19.77 -5.56
CA PRO A 215 17.16 -20.83 -4.71
C PRO A 215 17.78 -20.32 -3.40
N SER A 216 18.22 -19.06 -3.40
CA SER A 216 18.77 -18.35 -2.23
C SER A 216 17.72 -17.72 -1.32
N TYR A 217 16.43 -17.72 -1.69
CA TYR A 217 15.40 -17.07 -0.90
C TYR A 217 15.19 -17.80 0.43
N GLN A 218 15.42 -17.08 1.51
CA GLN A 218 15.16 -17.52 2.87
C GLN A 218 14.10 -16.60 3.50
N PRO A 219 12.90 -17.12 3.84
CA PRO A 219 11.86 -16.33 4.48
C PRO A 219 12.36 -15.59 5.73
N ASN A 220 12.05 -14.30 5.79
CA ASN A 220 12.37 -13.36 6.86
C ASN A 220 13.83 -12.88 6.90
N ALA A 221 14.72 -13.42 6.06
CA ALA A 221 16.12 -12.99 6.05
C ALA A 221 16.22 -11.48 5.75
N LEU A 222 15.62 -11.05 4.63
CA LEU A 222 15.62 -9.65 4.21
C LEU A 222 14.93 -8.74 5.23
N LEU A 223 13.82 -9.18 5.82
CA LEU A 223 13.10 -8.41 6.85
C LEU A 223 13.94 -8.23 8.11
N ILE A 224 14.59 -9.29 8.58
CA ILE A 224 15.41 -9.23 9.80
C ILE A 224 16.61 -8.33 9.57
N ASP A 225 17.29 -8.45 8.43
CA ASP A 225 18.46 -7.63 8.13
C ASP A 225 18.08 -6.15 7.98
N ALA A 226 16.97 -5.85 7.27
CA ALA A 226 16.46 -4.49 7.15
C ALA A 226 16.06 -3.88 8.51
N LEU A 227 15.38 -4.66 9.37
CA LEU A 227 15.01 -4.20 10.71
C LEU A 227 16.22 -4.03 11.62
N GLN A 228 17.23 -4.91 11.54
CA GLN A 228 18.46 -4.77 12.31
C GLN A 228 19.16 -3.45 11.98
N GLU A 229 19.33 -3.14 10.69
CA GLU A 229 19.93 -1.87 10.27
C GLU A 229 19.09 -0.66 10.67
N ALA A 230 17.77 -0.73 10.50
CA ALA A 230 16.88 0.39 10.81
C ALA A 230 16.80 0.69 12.31
N LEU A 231 16.82 -0.35 13.15
CA LEU A 231 16.68 -0.22 14.61
C LEU A 231 18.01 0.04 15.32
N ALA A 232 19.15 -0.30 14.71
CA ALA A 232 20.48 -0.12 15.31
C ALA A 232 20.73 1.31 15.84
N PRO A 233 20.41 2.40 15.12
CA PRO A 233 20.60 3.76 15.62
C PRO A 233 19.86 4.08 16.94
N TYR A 234 18.82 3.32 17.26
CA TYR A 234 17.92 3.59 18.38
C TYR A 234 18.02 2.55 19.52
N VAL A 235 18.56 1.37 19.24
CA VAL A 235 18.60 0.24 20.19
C VAL A 235 20.04 -0.25 20.37
N PRO A 236 20.73 0.10 21.46
CA PRO A 236 22.14 -0.24 21.66
C PRO A 236 22.47 -1.73 21.58
N ALA A 237 21.55 -2.59 22.03
CA ALA A 237 21.73 -4.03 21.94
C ALA A 237 21.75 -4.53 20.48
N ILE A 238 20.91 -3.96 19.61
CA ILE A 238 20.86 -4.29 18.18
C ILE A 238 22.08 -3.73 17.45
N ASP A 239 22.49 -2.50 17.77
CA ASP A 239 23.71 -1.88 17.21
C ASP A 239 24.96 -2.70 17.52
N ARG A 240 25.09 -3.16 18.77
CA ARG A 240 26.19 -4.04 19.17
C ARG A 240 26.20 -5.34 18.36
N MET A 241 25.05 -6.00 18.22
CA MET A 241 24.95 -7.23 17.42
C MET A 241 25.36 -6.97 15.96
N ARG A 242 24.94 -5.85 15.38
CA ARG A 242 25.32 -5.43 14.03
C ARG A 242 26.83 -5.22 13.90
N GLN A 243 27.46 -4.51 14.85
CA GLN A 243 28.90 -4.25 14.84
C GLN A 243 29.73 -5.53 14.93
N GLU A 244 29.33 -6.48 15.79
CA GLU A 244 29.98 -7.79 15.95
C GLU A 244 29.89 -8.65 14.66
N GLU A 245 28.82 -8.51 13.87
CA GLU A 245 28.70 -9.17 12.56
C GLU A 245 29.55 -8.49 11.49
N GLN A 246 29.57 -7.16 11.47
CA GLN A 246 30.36 -6.39 10.50
C GLN A 246 31.87 -6.56 10.71
N SER A 247 32.33 -6.78 11.96
CA SER A 247 33.73 -7.08 12.26
C SER A 247 34.11 -8.55 12.02
N GLY A 248 33.13 -9.44 11.80
CA GLY A 248 33.33 -10.88 11.69
C GLY A 248 33.65 -11.56 13.03
N GLU A 249 33.46 -10.87 14.15
CA GLU A 249 33.66 -11.43 15.51
C GLU A 249 32.62 -12.50 15.85
N TYR A 250 31.38 -12.31 15.39
CA TYR A 250 30.28 -13.23 15.65
C TYR A 250 29.30 -13.25 14.49
N GLU A 251 28.77 -14.44 14.16
CA GLU A 251 27.69 -14.60 13.19
C GLU A 251 26.41 -14.99 13.94
N TYR A 252 25.43 -14.08 14.01
CA TYR A 252 24.18 -14.35 14.72
C TYR A 252 23.20 -15.09 13.81
N THR A 253 22.66 -16.21 14.31
CA THR A 253 21.53 -16.84 13.61
C THR A 253 20.32 -15.91 13.61
N TYR A 254 19.53 -15.94 12.53
CA TYR A 254 18.27 -15.19 12.46
C TYR A 254 17.36 -15.42 13.68
N LEU A 255 17.39 -16.62 14.25
CA LEU A 255 16.59 -16.97 15.43
C LEU A 255 17.00 -16.15 16.67
N LYS A 256 18.29 -15.85 16.83
CA LYS A 256 18.81 -14.98 17.91
C LYS A 256 18.48 -13.50 17.69
N LYS A 257 18.42 -13.05 16.44
CA LYS A 257 18.08 -11.66 16.08
C LYS A 257 16.63 -11.29 16.34
N ARG A 258 15.70 -12.26 16.28
CA ARG A 258 14.25 -12.01 16.38
C ARG A 258 13.81 -11.32 17.67
N ALA A 259 14.20 -11.86 18.82
CA ALA A 259 13.73 -11.36 20.12
C ALA A 259 14.04 -9.88 20.36
N PRO A 260 15.30 -9.40 20.20
CA PRO A 260 15.59 -7.97 20.38
C PRO A 260 14.89 -7.08 19.36
N ILE A 261 14.75 -7.53 18.10
CA ILE A 261 14.02 -6.80 17.06
C ILE A 261 12.53 -6.65 17.41
N LEU A 262 11.86 -7.73 17.80
CA LEU A 262 10.44 -7.70 18.14
C LEU A 262 10.16 -6.87 19.40
N ALA A 263 11.06 -6.92 20.40
CA ALA A 263 10.94 -6.14 21.63
C ALA A 263 11.15 -4.63 21.41
N ALA A 264 11.84 -4.24 20.34
CA ALA A 264 12.08 -2.83 19.99
C ALA A 264 10.91 -2.16 19.27
N LEU A 265 9.96 -2.94 18.73
CA LEU A 265 8.89 -2.43 17.88
C LEU A 265 7.58 -2.26 18.66
N PRO A 266 6.69 -1.33 18.24
CA PRO A 266 5.35 -1.20 18.79
C PRO A 266 4.60 -2.53 18.79
N HIS A 267 3.92 -2.89 19.89
CA HIS A 267 3.21 -4.18 20.01
C HIS A 267 2.28 -4.50 18.83
N PRO A 268 1.50 -3.56 18.27
CA PRO A 268 0.68 -3.86 17.10
C PRO A 268 1.49 -4.42 15.91
N VAL A 269 2.71 -3.92 15.72
CA VAL A 269 3.60 -4.29 14.62
C VAL A 269 4.39 -5.56 14.97
N SER A 270 4.96 -5.64 16.18
CA SER A 270 5.77 -6.79 16.59
C SER A 270 4.96 -8.07 16.70
N GLU A 271 3.69 -8.03 17.12
CA GLU A 271 2.82 -9.20 17.12
C GLU A 271 2.65 -9.77 15.69
N GLN A 272 2.38 -8.92 14.70
CA GLN A 272 2.18 -9.35 13.31
C GLN A 272 3.47 -9.87 12.67
N LEU A 273 4.62 -9.27 13.01
CA LEU A 273 5.94 -9.77 12.61
C LEU A 273 6.28 -11.10 13.29
N SER A 274 5.87 -11.31 14.54
CA SER A 274 6.12 -12.56 15.26
C SER A 274 5.52 -13.76 14.52
N TRP A 275 4.38 -13.58 13.86
CA TRP A 275 3.73 -14.61 13.05
C TRP A 275 4.50 -14.91 11.77
N LEU A 276 5.05 -13.88 11.09
CA LEU A 276 5.95 -14.09 9.95
C LEU A 276 7.22 -14.83 10.36
N PHE A 277 7.75 -14.52 11.53
CA PHE A 277 8.99 -15.12 12.04
C PHE A 277 8.77 -16.54 12.57
N SER A 278 7.54 -16.90 12.94
CA SER A 278 7.20 -18.24 13.42
C SER A 278 7.34 -19.27 12.30
N ALA A 279 8.09 -20.35 12.57
CA ALA A 279 8.32 -21.43 11.64
C ALA A 279 7.55 -22.68 12.10
N GLN A 280 6.97 -23.41 11.15
CA GLN A 280 6.21 -24.63 11.44
C GLN A 280 7.14 -25.72 11.95
N ARG A 281 6.83 -26.31 13.11
CA ARG A 281 7.52 -27.51 13.61
C ARG A 281 6.82 -28.78 13.15
N VAL A 282 7.56 -29.88 13.13
CA VAL A 282 7.03 -31.19 12.74
C VAL A 282 5.87 -31.58 13.67
N GLY A 283 4.70 -31.86 13.09
CA GLY A 283 3.49 -32.26 13.81
C GLY A 283 2.58 -31.11 14.24
N GLU A 284 2.96 -29.85 14.03
CA GLU A 284 2.08 -28.70 14.30
C GLU A 284 1.03 -28.55 13.20
N THR A 285 -0.22 -28.39 13.63
CA THR A 285 -1.36 -28.08 12.77
C THR A 285 -1.74 -26.61 12.98
N GLY A 286 -1.74 -25.84 11.90
CA GLY A 286 -1.97 -24.39 11.97
C GLY A 286 -1.59 -23.69 10.67
N VAL A 287 -1.94 -22.41 10.56
CA VAL A 287 -1.50 -21.55 9.46
C VAL A 287 -0.15 -20.95 9.83
N PHE A 288 0.86 -21.25 9.03
CA PHE A 288 2.20 -20.69 9.16
C PHE A 288 2.54 -19.87 7.91
N TYR A 289 3.47 -18.94 8.10
CA TYR A 289 3.85 -17.96 7.08
C TYR A 289 5.30 -18.11 6.65
N ASP A 290 5.97 -19.19 7.04
CA ASP A 290 7.39 -19.48 6.82
C ASP A 290 7.70 -20.05 5.43
N LYS A 291 6.75 -19.98 4.49
CA LYS A 291 6.91 -20.43 3.10
C LYS A 291 6.37 -19.37 2.14
N PRO A 292 6.98 -19.20 0.96
CA PRO A 292 6.50 -18.27 -0.07
C PRO A 292 5.19 -18.79 -0.67
N ASN A 293 4.06 -18.35 -0.13
CA ASN A 293 2.72 -18.76 -0.56
C ASN A 293 1.71 -17.60 -0.32
N ALA A 294 0.46 -17.82 -0.71
CA ALA A 294 -0.62 -16.84 -0.54
C ALA A 294 -0.83 -16.38 0.91
N ASN A 295 -0.65 -17.28 1.90
CA ASN A 295 -0.76 -16.91 3.31
C ASN A 295 0.36 -15.95 3.72
N ARG A 296 1.60 -16.21 3.30
CA ARG A 296 2.74 -15.29 3.56
C ARG A 296 2.51 -13.94 2.89
N LEU A 297 2.08 -13.92 1.62
CA LEU A 297 1.72 -12.67 0.92
C LEU A 297 0.68 -11.86 1.72
N ARG A 298 -0.41 -12.51 2.13
CA ARG A 298 -1.44 -11.88 2.97
C ARG A 298 -0.88 -11.31 4.26
N GLN A 299 -0.01 -12.05 4.96
CA GLN A 299 0.56 -11.61 6.22
C GLN A 299 1.57 -10.47 6.05
N LEU A 300 2.35 -10.45 4.96
CA LEU A 300 3.25 -9.34 4.63
C LEU A 300 2.47 -8.03 4.41
N VAL A 301 1.41 -8.09 3.59
CA VAL A 301 0.55 -6.92 3.36
C VAL A 301 -0.19 -6.50 4.64
N ARG A 302 -0.58 -7.47 5.49
CA ARG A 302 -1.18 -7.18 6.80
C ARG A 302 -0.25 -6.42 7.73
N VAL A 303 1.04 -6.75 7.79
CA VAL A 303 2.02 -5.98 8.58
C VAL A 303 2.07 -4.54 8.08
N PHE A 304 2.13 -4.35 6.76
CA PHE A 304 2.11 -3.03 6.14
C PHE A 304 0.84 -2.24 6.50
N ASP A 305 -0.35 -2.83 6.36
CA ASP A 305 -1.62 -2.16 6.70
C ASP A 305 -1.66 -1.75 8.17
N ILE A 306 -1.18 -2.60 9.10
CA ILE A 306 -1.12 -2.26 10.53
C ILE A 306 -0.17 -1.10 10.79
N VAL A 307 0.98 -1.05 10.11
CA VAL A 307 1.95 0.05 10.22
C VAL A 307 1.34 1.36 9.72
N VAL A 308 0.72 1.35 8.53
CA VAL A 308 0.11 2.56 7.95
C VAL A 308 -1.10 3.03 8.75
N GLU A 309 -1.97 2.12 9.20
CA GLU A 309 -3.09 2.47 10.08
C GLU A 309 -2.60 3.06 11.41
N LEU A 310 -1.54 2.49 12.01
CA LEU A 310 -0.97 3.01 13.24
C LEU A 310 -0.45 4.45 13.05
N MET A 311 0.27 4.71 11.95
CA MET A 311 0.71 6.08 11.61
C MET A 311 -0.48 7.03 11.43
N ALA A 312 -1.52 6.61 10.71
CA ALA A 312 -2.73 7.41 10.52
C ALA A 312 -3.43 7.71 11.86
N PHE A 313 -3.51 6.76 12.78
CA PHE A 313 -4.12 6.98 14.09
C PHE A 313 -3.26 7.85 15.02
N MET A 314 -1.94 7.76 14.96
CA MET A 314 -1.06 8.71 15.66
C MET A 314 -1.29 10.14 15.14
N MET A 315 -1.39 10.32 13.83
CA MET A 315 -1.68 11.62 13.23
C MET A 315 -3.06 12.15 13.63
N LEU A 316 -4.11 11.31 13.59
CA LEU A 316 -5.47 11.71 14.00
C LEU A 316 -5.58 12.02 15.50
N ALA A 317 -4.91 11.24 16.35
CA ALA A 317 -4.83 11.51 17.78
C ALA A 317 -4.20 12.86 18.05
N GLN A 318 -3.06 13.15 17.40
CA GLN A 318 -2.38 14.41 17.56
C GLN A 318 -3.19 15.59 17.00
N LEU A 319 -3.92 15.38 15.90
CA LEU A 319 -4.82 16.39 15.36
C LEU A 319 -5.91 16.75 16.35
N TRP A 320 -6.46 15.76 17.05
CA TRP A 320 -7.43 16.03 18.09
C TRP A 320 -6.81 16.89 19.20
N ASP A 321 -5.68 16.48 19.77
CA ASP A 321 -5.01 17.26 20.83
C ASP A 321 -4.79 18.71 20.38
N ALA A 322 -4.34 18.91 19.14
CA ALA A 322 -4.17 20.24 18.57
C ALA A 322 -5.48 21.03 18.49
N LEU A 323 -6.56 20.45 17.92
CA LEU A 323 -7.88 21.06 17.83
C LEU A 323 -8.47 21.41 19.21
N PHE A 324 -8.12 20.65 20.24
CA PHE A 324 -8.59 20.88 21.60
C PHE A 324 -7.78 21.97 22.32
N GLU A 325 -6.46 22.01 22.13
CA GLU A 325 -5.57 22.92 22.85
C GLU A 325 -5.42 24.29 22.19
N LYS A 326 -5.53 24.36 20.86
CA LYS A 326 -5.28 25.58 20.08
C LYS A 326 -6.55 26.03 19.36
N GLU A 327 -6.99 27.24 19.68
CA GLU A 327 -8.10 27.89 18.98
C GLU A 327 -7.71 28.27 17.54
N GLY A 328 -8.66 28.19 16.61
CA GLY A 328 -8.51 28.69 15.24
C GLY A 328 -7.84 27.72 14.25
N ILE A 329 -7.56 26.48 14.66
CA ILE A 329 -7.17 25.44 13.69
C ILE A 329 -8.39 25.11 12.85
N GLU A 330 -8.30 25.39 11.56
CA GLU A 330 -9.31 25.04 10.57
C GLU A 330 -8.67 24.22 9.45
N LEU A 331 -9.33 23.12 9.10
CA LEU A 331 -8.90 22.23 8.02
C LEU A 331 -9.68 22.56 6.74
N PRO A 332 -9.06 22.44 5.56
CA PRO A 332 -9.78 22.49 4.28
C PRO A 332 -10.94 21.49 4.24
N GLU A 333 -12.04 21.87 3.58
CA GLU A 333 -13.24 21.01 3.45
C GLU A 333 -12.92 19.65 2.81
N GLU A 334 -11.97 19.61 1.88
CA GLU A 334 -11.50 18.36 1.27
C GLU A 334 -10.85 17.44 2.31
N SER A 335 -9.98 17.97 3.17
CA SER A 335 -9.35 17.22 4.27
C SER A 335 -10.40 16.68 5.24
N ARG A 336 -11.39 17.49 5.62
CA ARG A 336 -12.49 17.05 6.48
C ARG A 336 -13.32 15.94 5.82
N ARG A 337 -13.59 16.07 4.52
CA ARG A 337 -14.30 15.03 3.74
C ARG A 337 -13.52 13.72 3.71
N ASN A 338 -12.21 13.77 3.52
CA ASN A 338 -11.35 12.59 3.52
C ASN A 338 -11.34 11.89 4.89
N ILE A 339 -11.21 12.66 5.98
CA ILE A 339 -11.28 12.09 7.34
C ILE A 339 -12.65 11.49 7.61
N ARG A 340 -13.74 12.17 7.23
CA ARG A 340 -15.11 11.67 7.36
C ARG A 340 -15.31 10.36 6.60
N ALA A 341 -14.90 10.31 5.33
CA ALA A 341 -14.99 9.11 4.50
C ALA A 341 -14.24 7.94 5.14
N PHE A 342 -13.04 8.17 5.69
CA PHE A 342 -12.28 7.14 6.41
C PHE A 342 -12.99 6.62 7.68
N LEU A 343 -13.61 7.52 8.44
CA LEU A 343 -14.32 7.15 9.67
C LEU A 343 -15.63 6.39 9.41
N HIS A 344 -16.23 6.52 8.23
CA HIS A 344 -17.56 5.95 7.92
C HIS A 344 -17.51 4.75 6.95
N ALA A 345 -16.47 4.66 6.11
CA ALA A 345 -16.36 3.66 5.06
C ALA A 345 -16.51 2.23 5.59
N PRO A 346 -17.34 1.39 4.94
CA PRO A 346 -17.39 -0.04 5.21
C PRO A 346 -16.02 -0.73 5.02
N PRO A 347 -15.79 -1.91 5.62
CA PRO A 347 -14.46 -2.55 5.61
C PRO A 347 -13.89 -2.88 4.22
N GLU A 348 -14.75 -3.15 3.23
CA GLU A 348 -14.30 -3.38 1.84
C GLU A 348 -13.83 -2.08 1.18
N GLU A 349 -14.60 -1.00 1.34
CA GLU A 349 -14.24 0.33 0.82
C GLU A 349 -13.02 0.91 1.53
N ARG A 350 -12.96 0.81 2.86
CA ARG A 350 -11.85 1.32 3.67
C ARG A 350 -10.52 0.67 3.33
N ARG A 351 -10.53 -0.61 2.91
CA ARG A 351 -9.32 -1.30 2.43
C ARG A 351 -8.81 -0.76 1.10
N GLN A 352 -9.65 -0.12 0.30
CA GLN A 352 -9.28 0.46 -0.99
C GLN A 352 -8.91 1.96 -0.87
N GLN A 353 -9.08 2.56 0.32
CA GLN A 353 -8.72 3.95 0.53
C GLN A 353 -7.20 4.14 0.64
N ASP A 354 -6.76 5.31 0.15
CA ASP A 354 -5.38 5.78 0.29
C ASP A 354 -5.20 6.43 1.67
N LEU A 355 -4.60 5.68 2.61
CA LEU A 355 -4.31 6.19 3.95
C LEU A 355 -3.19 7.24 3.96
N PHE A 356 -2.31 7.25 2.95
CA PHE A 356 -1.32 8.31 2.81
C PHE A 356 -1.96 9.64 2.43
N ALA A 357 -3.07 9.63 1.68
CA ALA A 357 -3.87 10.84 1.43
C ALA A 357 -4.45 11.42 2.74
N LEU A 358 -4.91 10.55 3.66
CA LEU A 358 -5.35 10.94 5.00
C LEU A 358 -4.19 11.53 5.82
N ILE A 359 -3.06 10.83 5.89
CA ILE A 359 -1.85 11.30 6.60
C ILE A 359 -1.40 12.66 6.06
N ARG A 360 -1.37 12.83 4.73
CA ARG A 360 -1.04 14.10 4.06
C ARG A 360 -2.01 15.22 4.44
N SER A 361 -3.31 14.93 4.51
CA SER A 361 -4.34 15.91 4.85
C SER A 361 -4.15 16.44 6.29
N VAL A 362 -3.82 15.55 7.23
CA VAL A 362 -3.54 15.94 8.62
C VAL A 362 -2.20 16.69 8.71
N ARG A 363 -1.18 16.21 8.00
CA ARG A 363 0.15 16.83 7.95
C ARG A 363 0.08 18.28 7.47
N GLN A 364 -0.66 18.54 6.40
CA GLN A 364 -0.86 19.89 5.88
C GLN A 364 -1.45 20.83 6.95
N ALA A 365 -2.41 20.34 7.75
CA ALA A 365 -2.94 21.10 8.87
C ALA A 365 -1.88 21.39 9.94
N PHE A 366 -0.95 20.47 10.19
CA PHE A 366 0.15 20.70 11.13
C PHE A 366 1.12 21.75 10.61
N ASP A 367 1.50 21.63 9.34
CA ASP A 367 2.46 22.55 8.70
C ASP A 367 1.88 23.97 8.58
N GLU A 368 0.60 24.12 8.20
CA GLU A 368 -0.07 25.43 8.05
C GLU A 368 -0.29 26.15 9.38
N HIS A 369 -0.46 25.40 10.47
CA HIS A 369 -0.74 25.94 11.80
C HIS A 369 0.43 25.83 12.76
N ASP A 370 1.66 25.57 12.28
CA ASP A 370 2.88 25.43 13.10
C ASP A 370 2.71 24.45 14.29
N ILE A 371 2.04 23.32 14.07
CA ILE A 371 1.83 22.28 15.10
C ILE A 371 3.06 21.36 15.07
N PRO A 372 3.83 21.26 16.17
CA PRO A 372 5.01 20.38 16.21
C PRO A 372 4.59 18.91 16.22
N TYR A 373 5.23 18.07 15.41
CA TYR A 373 4.96 16.64 15.35
C TYR A 373 5.34 15.94 16.66
N PHE A 374 4.43 15.13 17.22
CA PHE A 374 4.77 14.29 18.37
C PHE A 374 5.76 13.19 17.95
N VAL A 375 5.49 12.57 16.80
CA VAL A 375 6.42 11.68 16.11
C VAL A 375 7.15 12.49 15.03
N GLU A 376 8.27 13.10 15.40
CA GLU A 376 9.04 14.05 14.59
C GLU A 376 9.40 13.47 13.21
N GLU A 377 9.74 12.19 13.15
CA GLU A 377 10.20 11.51 11.94
C GLU A 377 9.09 11.34 10.89
N LEU A 378 7.80 11.46 11.26
CA LEU A 378 6.71 11.46 10.28
C LEU A 378 6.76 12.70 9.38
N GLN A 379 7.37 13.80 9.83
CA GLN A 379 7.62 14.97 8.99
C GLN A 379 8.68 14.67 7.91
N GLU A 380 9.73 13.93 8.29
CA GLU A 380 10.85 13.54 7.41
C GLU A 380 10.50 12.44 6.42
N LEU A 381 9.43 11.68 6.68
CA LEU A 381 8.95 10.64 5.77
C LEU A 381 8.24 11.22 4.53
N HIS A 382 7.76 12.46 4.59
CA HIS A 382 7.02 13.07 3.48
C HIS A 382 7.83 13.15 2.17
N PRO A 383 9.06 13.69 2.15
CA PRO A 383 9.85 13.77 0.92
C PRO A 383 10.14 12.41 0.30
N GLU A 384 10.17 11.34 1.09
CA GLU A 384 10.38 9.97 0.62
C GLU A 384 9.09 9.32 0.06
N PHE A 385 7.91 9.87 0.40
CA PHE A 385 6.65 9.49 -0.23
C PHE A 385 6.39 10.30 -1.51
N GLN A 386 7.31 10.19 -2.46
CA GLN A 386 7.22 10.78 -3.79
C GLN A 386 7.43 9.71 -4.84
N GLU A 387 6.76 9.87 -5.98
CA GLU A 387 6.88 8.94 -7.10
C GLU A 387 8.36 8.72 -7.51
N GLY A 388 8.72 7.46 -7.79
CA GLY A 388 10.08 7.03 -8.10
C GLY A 388 10.98 6.83 -6.88
N ARG A 389 10.56 7.23 -5.67
CA ARG A 389 11.31 6.95 -4.43
C ARG A 389 11.06 5.53 -3.93
N PRO A 390 12.07 4.85 -3.35
CA PRO A 390 11.92 3.47 -2.90
C PRO A 390 10.76 3.25 -1.92
N PHE A 391 10.57 4.17 -0.95
CA PHE A 391 9.50 4.06 0.03
C PHE A 391 8.11 4.15 -0.62
N TYR A 392 7.90 5.12 -1.50
CA TYR A 392 6.66 5.27 -2.25
C TYR A 392 6.35 4.04 -3.11
N GLU A 393 7.31 3.57 -3.92
CA GLU A 393 7.11 2.42 -4.80
C GLU A 393 6.80 1.14 -4.01
N ALA A 394 7.47 0.94 -2.87
CA ALA A 394 7.21 -0.19 -1.99
C ALA A 394 5.82 -0.13 -1.34
N ALA A 395 5.41 1.05 -0.86
CA ALA A 395 4.07 1.25 -0.30
C ALA A 395 2.98 1.02 -1.35
N ARG A 396 3.11 1.60 -2.55
CA ARG A 396 2.13 1.42 -3.64
C ARG A 396 2.03 -0.03 -4.10
N PHE A 397 3.15 -0.75 -4.17
CA PHE A 397 3.13 -2.18 -4.43
C PHE A 397 2.31 -2.93 -3.36
N LEU A 398 2.53 -2.68 -2.07
CA LEU A 398 1.83 -3.39 -1.00
C LEU A 398 0.33 -3.06 -0.98
N GLU A 399 -0.05 -1.79 -1.21
CA GLU A 399 -1.45 -1.37 -1.36
C GLU A 399 -2.15 -2.10 -2.52
N ALA A 400 -1.49 -2.20 -3.67
CA ALA A 400 -2.02 -2.88 -4.85
C ALA A 400 -2.27 -4.39 -4.64
N HIS A 401 -1.71 -4.99 -3.58
CA HIS A 401 -1.80 -6.43 -3.31
C HIS A 401 -2.61 -6.81 -2.06
N ARG A 402 -3.39 -5.87 -1.48
CA ARG A 402 -4.25 -6.13 -0.30
C ARG A 402 -5.18 -7.35 -0.47
N ASP A 403 -5.68 -7.56 -1.68
CA ASP A 403 -6.63 -8.65 -1.99
C ASP A 403 -6.10 -9.70 -2.97
N SER A 404 -4.88 -9.54 -3.49
CA SER A 404 -4.33 -10.42 -4.54
C SER A 404 -4.25 -11.88 -4.11
N TRP A 405 -4.01 -12.15 -2.83
CA TRP A 405 -3.94 -13.50 -2.25
C TRP A 405 -5.24 -14.30 -2.37
N LYS A 406 -6.39 -13.66 -2.63
CA LYS A 406 -7.70 -14.33 -2.77
C LYS A 406 -7.90 -14.98 -4.14
N THR A 407 -7.36 -14.37 -5.18
CA THR A 407 -7.67 -14.69 -6.59
C THR A 407 -6.47 -15.21 -7.38
N THR A 408 -5.26 -15.07 -6.84
CA THR A 408 -4.02 -15.46 -7.50
C THR A 408 -3.74 -16.95 -7.33
N ASP A 409 -3.25 -17.61 -8.39
CA ASP A 409 -2.82 -19.01 -8.33
C ASP A 409 -1.60 -19.20 -7.41
N ALA A 410 -1.34 -20.45 -7.01
CA ALA A 410 -0.30 -20.76 -6.03
C ALA A 410 1.11 -20.32 -6.44
N GLN A 411 1.44 -20.40 -7.74
CA GLN A 411 2.78 -20.14 -8.25
C GLN A 411 3.03 -18.64 -8.33
N THR A 412 2.05 -17.88 -8.86
CA THR A 412 2.10 -16.42 -8.87
C THR A 412 2.08 -15.85 -7.44
N ALA A 413 1.26 -16.40 -6.54
CA ALA A 413 1.21 -15.96 -5.14
C ALA A 413 2.55 -16.18 -4.42
N ALA A 414 3.27 -17.27 -4.74
CA ALA A 414 4.60 -17.52 -4.21
C ALA A 414 5.63 -16.48 -4.70
N GLY A 415 5.62 -16.15 -5.99
CA GLY A 415 6.48 -15.09 -6.55
C GLY A 415 6.18 -13.72 -5.95
N LEU A 416 4.89 -13.36 -5.83
CA LEU A 416 4.46 -12.12 -5.20
C LEU A 416 4.84 -12.05 -3.72
N ALA A 417 4.81 -13.16 -2.97
CA ALA A 417 5.25 -13.18 -1.57
C ALA A 417 6.74 -12.79 -1.42
N VAL A 418 7.60 -13.23 -2.35
CA VAL A 418 9.03 -12.86 -2.35
C VAL A 418 9.20 -11.36 -2.60
N VAL A 419 8.51 -10.81 -3.60
CA VAL A 419 8.56 -9.37 -3.91
C VAL A 419 7.95 -8.54 -2.78
N ALA A 420 6.85 -8.98 -2.19
CA ALA A 420 6.22 -8.32 -1.05
C ALA A 420 7.14 -8.29 0.18
N GLU A 421 7.99 -9.31 0.39
CA GLU A 421 8.98 -9.30 1.46
C GLU A 421 10.03 -8.20 1.23
N GLU A 422 10.55 -8.09 0.00
CA GLU A 422 11.47 -7.02 -0.39
C GLU A 422 10.85 -5.63 -0.18
N LYS A 423 9.57 -5.45 -0.57
CA LYS A 423 8.86 -4.18 -0.41
C LYS A 423 8.56 -3.87 1.04
N LEU A 424 8.14 -4.85 1.83
CA LEU A 424 7.94 -4.64 3.27
C LEU A 424 9.26 -4.33 3.98
N ALA A 425 10.36 -4.99 3.64
CA ALA A 425 11.69 -4.68 4.16
C ALA A 425 12.09 -3.24 3.82
N THR A 426 11.82 -2.80 2.58
CA THR A 426 12.04 -1.41 2.14
C THR A 426 11.19 -0.43 2.95
N VAL A 427 9.91 -0.71 3.22
CA VAL A 427 9.08 0.17 4.06
C VAL A 427 9.62 0.24 5.47
N LEU A 428 9.91 -0.91 6.10
CA LEU A 428 10.36 -0.98 7.49
C LEU A 428 11.75 -0.35 7.69
N SER A 429 12.59 -0.26 6.66
CA SER A 429 13.89 0.41 6.77
C SER A 429 13.78 1.90 7.06
N TYR A 430 12.68 2.56 6.68
CA TYR A 430 12.43 3.98 6.98
C TYR A 430 11.79 4.19 8.35
N LEU A 431 11.35 3.12 9.02
CA LEU A 431 10.52 3.20 10.23
C LEU A 431 11.26 2.73 11.50
N GLY A 432 12.59 2.66 11.45
CA GLY A 432 13.42 2.31 12.60
C GLY A 432 13.21 3.23 13.81
N PHE A 433 12.82 4.49 13.56
CA PHE A 433 12.53 5.47 14.61
C PHE A 433 11.41 5.05 15.56
N MET A 434 10.55 4.11 15.17
CA MET A 434 9.48 3.58 16.04
C MET A 434 10.03 3.05 17.38
N ALA A 435 11.29 2.62 17.43
CA ALA A 435 11.95 2.17 18.66
C ALA A 435 12.15 3.27 19.72
N ARG A 436 12.07 4.56 19.34
CA ARG A 436 12.10 5.69 20.28
C ARG A 436 10.81 5.82 21.09
N TYR A 437 9.74 5.16 20.66
CA TYR A 437 8.39 5.35 21.18
C TYR A 437 7.90 4.08 21.86
N THR A 438 7.48 4.20 23.11
CA THR A 438 6.94 3.08 23.89
C THR A 438 5.42 3.12 23.93
N PHE A 439 4.79 1.97 23.75
CA PHE A 439 3.34 1.84 23.80
C PHE A 439 2.91 1.32 25.17
N THR A 440 1.86 1.90 25.74
CA THR A 440 1.36 1.52 27.07
C THR A 440 -0.15 1.67 27.15
N SER A 441 -0.82 0.68 27.74
CA SER A 441 -2.23 0.78 28.13
C SER A 441 -2.33 1.25 29.57
N VAL A 442 -3.14 2.28 29.82
CA VAL A 442 -3.46 2.80 31.16
C VAL A 442 -4.84 2.29 31.54
N ARG A 443 -4.92 1.42 32.54
CA ARG A 443 -6.21 0.88 33.01
C ARG A 443 -6.95 1.84 33.93
N ASN A 444 -6.22 2.33 34.94
CA ASN A 444 -6.80 3.15 35.99
C ASN A 444 -5.75 4.07 36.60
N ILE A 445 -6.23 5.17 37.18
CA ILE A 445 -5.41 6.16 37.87
C ILE A 445 -6.05 6.46 39.23
N ASP A 446 -5.35 6.12 40.30
CA ASP A 446 -5.79 6.41 41.67
C ASP A 446 -5.13 7.71 42.18
N LEU A 447 -5.93 8.61 42.75
CA LEU A 447 -5.43 9.82 43.41
C LEU A 447 -4.92 9.48 44.82
N LEU A 448 -3.65 9.77 45.07
CA LEU A 448 -2.99 9.64 46.37
C LEU A 448 -2.66 11.04 46.91
N LYS A 449 -3.33 11.48 47.97
CA LYS A 449 -3.06 12.75 48.65
C LYS A 449 -3.20 12.62 50.15
N HIS A 450 -2.07 12.59 50.86
CA HIS A 450 -2.08 12.57 52.33
C HIS A 450 -2.13 13.98 52.91
N ARG A 451 -2.62 14.11 54.16
CA ARG A 451 -2.80 15.41 54.83
C ARG A 451 -1.51 16.24 54.93
N HIS A 452 -0.36 15.57 55.05
CA HIS A 452 0.96 16.19 55.20
C HIS A 452 1.65 16.48 53.86
N GLU A 453 1.07 16.05 52.73
CA GLU A 453 1.64 16.26 51.40
C GLU A 453 1.03 17.50 50.75
N LYS A 454 1.89 18.37 50.21
CA LYS A 454 1.47 19.62 49.55
C LYS A 454 0.79 19.37 48.20
N ASN A 455 1.30 18.39 47.44
CA ASN A 455 0.85 18.08 46.09
C ASN A 455 0.32 16.64 46.04
N PRO A 456 -0.75 16.36 45.28
CA PRO A 456 -1.20 15.00 45.04
C PRO A 456 -0.19 14.20 44.21
N ARG A 457 -0.25 12.89 44.34
CA ARG A 457 0.39 11.92 43.46
C ARG A 457 -0.69 11.07 42.78
N TYR A 458 -0.40 10.60 41.59
CA TYR A 458 -1.27 9.73 40.81
C TYR A 458 -0.60 8.39 40.69
N LYS A 459 -1.33 7.33 41.06
CA LYS A 459 -0.90 5.95 40.93
C LYS A 459 -1.57 5.34 39.72
N HIS A 460 -0.79 5.11 38.67
CA HIS A 460 -1.23 4.52 37.43
C HIS A 460 -1.07 3.02 37.47
N THR A 461 -2.08 2.32 36.98
CA THR A 461 -2.03 0.90 36.63
C THR A 461 -1.78 0.79 35.13
N LEU A 462 -0.59 0.34 34.76
CA LEU A 462 -0.06 0.33 33.40
C LEU A 462 0.18 -1.09 32.90
N ILE A 463 -0.01 -1.31 31.61
CA ILE A 463 0.47 -2.50 30.89
C ILE A 463 1.38 -2.02 29.76
N LYS A 464 2.65 -2.41 29.81
CA LYS A 464 3.57 -2.16 28.71
C LYS A 464 3.15 -3.01 27.52
N LEU A 465 2.94 -2.36 26.39
CA LEU A 465 2.59 -3.03 25.14
C LEU A 465 3.91 -3.31 24.42
N VAL A 466 4.59 -4.38 24.85
CA VAL A 466 5.80 -4.91 24.24
C VAL A 466 5.68 -6.44 24.16
N LEU A 467 6.21 -7.04 23.09
CA LEU A 467 6.27 -8.48 22.96
C LEU A 467 7.43 -9.04 23.80
N GLU A 468 7.13 -9.63 24.95
CA GLU A 468 8.14 -10.32 25.77
C GLU A 468 8.29 -11.79 25.32
N THR A 469 9.49 -12.18 24.89
CA THR A 469 9.78 -13.56 24.46
C THR A 469 10.14 -14.49 25.64
N GLY A 470 9.38 -14.43 26.74
CA GLY A 470 9.60 -15.18 28.00
C GLY A 470 8.32 -15.72 28.64
N VAL A 471 8.42 -16.41 29.79
CA VAL A 471 7.30 -17.11 30.47
C VAL A 471 6.30 -16.15 31.14
N SER A 472 6.67 -14.88 31.30
CA SER A 472 5.80 -13.88 31.92
C SER A 472 5.19 -13.00 30.82
N ALA A 473 3.86 -12.99 30.71
CA ALA A 473 3.17 -11.96 29.95
C ALA A 473 3.48 -10.57 30.55
N PRO A 474 3.42 -9.48 29.76
CA PRO A 474 3.65 -8.14 30.28
C PRO A 474 2.76 -7.89 31.49
N GLY A 475 3.40 -7.83 32.65
CA GLY A 475 2.74 -7.73 33.94
C GLY A 475 2.16 -6.34 34.14
N GLU A 476 1.07 -6.27 34.90
CA GLU A 476 0.54 -5.00 35.41
C GLU A 476 1.63 -4.28 36.23
N GLU A 477 2.08 -3.12 35.76
CA GLU A 477 3.02 -2.26 36.47
C GLU A 477 2.26 -1.14 37.19
N LYS A 478 2.61 -0.88 38.45
CA LYS A 478 2.06 0.24 39.21
C LYS A 478 3.10 1.32 39.38
N ARG A 479 2.85 2.48 38.78
CA ARG A 479 3.77 3.63 38.83
C ARG A 479 3.11 4.80 39.52
N SER A 480 3.83 5.50 40.40
CA SER A 480 3.30 6.66 41.13
C SER A 480 4.08 7.92 40.82
N MET A 481 3.44 8.91 40.19
CA MET A 481 4.05 10.14 39.70
C MET A 481 3.23 11.39 40.06
N GLN A 482 3.78 12.59 39.85
CA GLN A 482 3.05 13.86 40.09
C GLN A 482 2.20 14.30 38.89
N ALA A 483 2.61 13.92 37.67
CA ALA A 483 1.79 14.05 36.47
C ALA A 483 0.69 12.98 36.44
N TYR A 484 -0.33 13.18 35.61
CA TYR A 484 -1.33 12.17 35.32
C TYR A 484 -1.38 11.89 33.81
N PHE A 485 -1.96 10.74 33.49
CA PHE A 485 -2.28 10.31 32.13
C PHE A 485 -3.81 10.29 32.00
N ASP A 486 -4.32 9.82 30.86
CA ASP A 486 -5.74 9.54 30.71
C ASP A 486 -6.06 8.10 31.16
N SER A 487 -7.21 7.93 31.81
CA SER A 487 -7.65 6.59 32.24
C SER A 487 -8.25 5.81 31.07
N ALA A 488 -8.17 4.48 31.13
CA ALA A 488 -8.68 3.57 30.10
C ALA A 488 -8.24 3.99 28.68
N SER A 489 -6.93 4.20 28.52
CA SER A 489 -6.32 4.78 27.32
C SER A 489 -5.14 3.96 26.81
N VAL A 490 -4.86 4.05 25.52
CA VAL A 490 -3.64 3.53 24.88
C VAL A 490 -2.76 4.72 24.52
N LEU A 491 -1.53 4.73 25.00
CA LEU A 491 -0.61 5.85 24.89
C LEU A 491 0.65 5.48 24.11
N VAL A 492 1.19 6.47 23.40
CA VAL A 492 2.57 6.49 22.92
C VAL A 492 3.38 7.41 23.83
N VAL A 493 4.52 6.94 24.36
CA VAL A 493 5.35 7.70 25.31
C VAL A 493 6.78 7.80 24.77
N LYS A 494 7.32 9.03 24.69
CA LYS A 494 8.65 9.35 24.13
C LYS A 494 9.75 9.47 25.18
N ASP A 495 9.40 9.86 26.41
CA ASP A 495 10.37 10.08 27.50
C ASP A 495 9.75 9.74 28.86
N TRP A 496 10.22 8.64 29.46
CA TRP A 496 9.80 8.20 30.80
C TRP A 496 10.57 8.86 31.95
N GLU A 497 11.65 9.57 31.66
CA GLU A 497 12.62 10.07 32.65
C GLU A 497 12.28 11.47 33.16
N GLY A 498 11.38 12.19 32.47
CA GLY A 498 10.88 13.51 32.87
C GLY A 498 9.91 13.51 34.07
N LYS A 499 9.80 14.67 34.75
CA LYS A 499 8.77 14.92 35.79
C LYS A 499 7.34 14.85 35.24
N LYS A 500 7.18 15.15 33.95
CA LYS A 500 5.95 15.00 33.17
C LYS A 500 6.34 14.28 31.87
N PRO A 501 6.11 12.97 31.76
CA PRO A 501 6.39 12.23 30.53
C PRO A 501 5.66 12.85 29.34
N ALA A 502 6.33 12.97 28.20
CA ALA A 502 5.69 13.36 26.95
C ALA A 502 4.95 12.14 26.38
N PHE A 503 3.64 12.28 26.19
CA PHE A 503 2.79 11.22 25.68
C PHE A 503 1.76 11.74 24.67
N LEU A 504 1.28 10.84 23.82
CA LEU A 504 0.17 11.03 22.90
C LEU A 504 -0.90 9.98 23.21
N ASN A 505 -2.14 10.41 23.40
CA ASN A 505 -3.25 9.50 23.67
C ASN A 505 -3.92 9.04 22.36
N LEU A 506 -3.83 7.74 22.07
CA LEU A 506 -4.40 7.15 20.86
C LEU A 506 -5.86 6.73 21.01
N THR A 507 -6.39 6.70 22.23
CA THR A 507 -7.80 6.39 22.48
C THR A 507 -8.64 7.62 22.14
N PRO A 508 -9.73 7.46 21.36
CA PRO A 508 -10.47 6.25 21.04
C PRO A 508 -10.09 5.55 19.72
N PHE A 509 -9.13 6.05 18.94
CA PHE A 509 -8.75 5.43 17.66
C PHE A 509 -8.09 4.05 17.83
N VAL A 510 -7.27 3.89 18.87
CA VAL A 510 -6.74 2.62 19.35
C VAL A 510 -7.29 2.34 20.74
N LEU A 511 -7.93 1.18 20.90
CA LEU A 511 -8.66 0.80 22.10
C LEU A 511 -8.09 -0.47 22.71
N ASP A 512 -7.82 -0.47 24.02
CA ASP A 512 -7.65 -1.70 24.79
C ASP A 512 -8.99 -2.08 25.41
N GLU A 513 -9.67 -3.10 24.87
CA GLU A 513 -10.95 -3.60 25.41
C GLU A 513 -10.80 -3.99 26.89
N ASN A 514 -9.66 -4.57 27.24
CA ASN A 514 -9.37 -5.08 28.56
C ASN A 514 -8.89 -3.99 29.52
N ALA A 515 -8.68 -2.74 29.07
CA ALA A 515 -8.45 -1.62 29.97
C ALA A 515 -9.69 -1.31 30.82
N PHE A 516 -10.88 -1.72 30.34
CA PHE A 516 -12.14 -1.53 31.04
C PHE A 516 -12.53 -2.73 31.94
N ASP A 517 -11.84 -3.87 31.81
CA ASP A 517 -12.05 -5.05 32.67
C ASP A 517 -10.88 -5.22 33.66
N LYS A 518 -11.17 -4.98 34.94
CA LYS A 518 -10.19 -5.11 36.04
C LYS A 518 -9.68 -6.55 36.24
N LYS A 519 -10.34 -7.56 35.68
CA LYS A 519 -9.97 -8.97 35.81
C LYS A 519 -9.15 -9.51 34.64
N ALA A 520 -9.14 -8.80 33.50
CA ALA A 520 -8.41 -9.26 32.34
C ALA A 520 -6.89 -9.23 32.61
N PRO A 521 -6.13 -10.28 32.28
CA PRO A 521 -4.69 -10.33 32.60
C PRO A 521 -3.83 -9.63 31.56
N ILE A 522 -4.29 -9.50 30.32
CA ILE A 522 -3.54 -8.99 29.16
C ILE A 522 -4.31 -7.90 28.43
N ALA A 523 -3.60 -7.00 27.75
CA ALA A 523 -4.22 -6.01 26.87
C ALA A 523 -4.83 -6.68 25.64
N LYS A 524 -5.98 -6.19 25.17
CA LYS A 524 -6.66 -6.67 23.97
C LYS A 524 -6.94 -5.49 23.05
N LEU A 525 -5.99 -5.25 22.15
CA LEU A 525 -5.95 -4.04 21.34
C LEU A 525 -6.80 -4.15 20.07
N HIS A 526 -7.50 -3.06 19.77
CA HIS A 526 -8.32 -2.89 18.59
C HIS A 526 -8.04 -1.55 17.92
N PHE A 527 -8.11 -1.53 16.59
CA PHE A 527 -8.16 -0.31 15.79
C PHE A 527 -9.61 0.05 15.46
N LEU A 528 -9.93 1.34 15.49
CA LEU A 528 -11.20 1.85 14.99
C LEU A 528 -11.38 1.42 13.53
N GLN A 529 -12.42 0.67 13.23
CA GLN A 529 -12.73 0.25 11.87
C GLN A 529 -13.69 1.21 11.17
N ARG A 530 -14.75 1.65 11.85
CA ARG A 530 -15.70 2.68 11.35
C ARG A 530 -16.73 3.05 12.41
N TYR A 531 -17.41 4.15 12.17
CA TYR A 531 -18.73 4.46 12.72
C TYR A 531 -19.84 3.79 11.88
N ILE A 532 -20.90 3.30 12.52
CA ILE A 532 -22.06 2.63 11.92
C ILE A 532 -23.30 3.50 12.21
N PRO A 533 -23.71 4.37 11.26
CA PRO A 533 -24.78 5.33 11.49
C PRO A 533 -26.11 4.70 11.88
N GLU A 534 -26.45 3.55 11.32
CA GLU A 534 -27.76 2.90 11.53
C GLU A 534 -27.91 2.35 12.95
N ARG A 535 -26.79 2.11 13.63
CA ARG A 535 -26.74 1.54 14.99
C ARG A 535 -26.23 2.52 16.02
N ASP A 536 -25.82 3.72 15.58
CA ASP A 536 -25.12 4.70 16.41
C ASP A 536 -24.00 4.05 17.24
N ALA A 537 -23.13 3.32 16.53
CA ALA A 537 -22.13 2.45 17.13
C ALA A 537 -20.79 2.53 16.39
N TYR A 538 -19.69 2.26 17.08
CA TYR A 538 -18.34 2.17 16.53
C TYR A 538 -17.92 0.70 16.44
N ALA A 539 -17.44 0.29 15.27
CA ALA A 539 -16.82 -1.01 15.09
C ALA A 539 -15.31 -0.90 15.27
N TYR A 540 -14.76 -1.86 16.00
CA TYR A 540 -13.35 -1.97 16.34
C TYR A 540 -12.80 -3.32 15.86
N ARG A 541 -11.77 -3.29 15.03
CA ARG A 541 -11.13 -4.48 14.48
C ARG A 541 -9.99 -4.91 15.40
N HIS A 542 -9.97 -6.18 15.79
CA HIS A 542 -8.89 -6.73 16.61
C HIS A 542 -7.55 -6.60 15.87
N ILE A 543 -6.52 -6.07 16.53
CA ILE A 543 -5.21 -5.85 15.89
C ILE A 543 -4.55 -7.18 15.57
N TYR A 544 -4.51 -8.10 16.54
CA TYR A 544 -3.86 -9.39 16.38
C TYR A 544 -4.67 -10.29 15.44
N MET A 545 -5.97 -10.52 15.71
CA MET A 545 -6.82 -11.40 14.91
C MET A 545 -7.86 -10.61 14.08
N PRO A 546 -7.46 -9.91 13.00
CA PRO A 546 -8.32 -8.95 12.31
C PRO A 546 -9.48 -9.57 11.53
N ASP A 547 -9.45 -10.89 11.35
CA ASP A 547 -10.52 -11.65 10.69
C ASP A 547 -11.64 -12.06 11.66
N GLU A 548 -11.46 -11.84 12.97
CA GLU A 548 -12.52 -12.04 13.96
C GLU A 548 -13.63 -10.98 13.84
N LYS A 549 -14.78 -11.29 14.45
CA LYS A 549 -15.89 -10.33 14.50
C LYS A 549 -15.44 -9.06 15.22
N PRO A 550 -15.73 -7.86 14.66
CA PRO A 550 -15.34 -6.62 15.29
C PRO A 550 -16.07 -6.43 16.62
N LEU A 551 -15.38 -5.82 17.59
CA LEU A 551 -15.99 -5.29 18.80
C LEU A 551 -16.91 -4.14 18.40
N VAL A 552 -18.18 -4.18 18.84
CA VAL A 552 -19.16 -3.12 18.56
C VAL A 552 -19.44 -2.33 19.83
N VAL A 553 -18.98 -1.07 19.84
CA VAL A 553 -19.16 -0.12 20.93
C VAL A 553 -20.34 0.80 20.62
N ALA A 554 -21.41 0.69 21.40
CA ALA A 554 -22.64 1.46 21.33
C ALA A 554 -22.96 2.00 22.74
N GLU A 555 -24.17 1.76 23.25
CA GLU A 555 -24.61 2.27 24.56
C GLU A 555 -24.16 1.42 25.77
N GLN A 556 -23.25 0.45 25.59
CA GLN A 556 -22.83 -0.39 26.71
C GLN A 556 -22.19 0.48 27.81
N PRO A 557 -22.58 0.34 29.09
CA PRO A 557 -22.13 1.22 30.17
C PRO A 557 -20.61 1.31 30.30
N ILE A 558 -19.92 0.20 30.04
CA ILE A 558 -18.46 0.09 30.14
C ILE A 558 -17.71 0.93 29.10
N PHE A 559 -18.33 1.22 27.94
CA PHE A 559 -17.71 1.97 26.84
C PHE A 559 -18.29 3.38 26.64
N ARG A 560 -19.12 3.89 27.57
CA ARG A 560 -19.74 5.23 27.45
C ARG A 560 -18.71 6.34 27.20
N MET A 561 -17.53 6.22 27.80
CA MET A 561 -16.44 7.18 27.61
C MET A 561 -15.96 7.26 26.16
N VAL A 562 -15.91 6.12 25.46
CA VAL A 562 -15.43 6.02 24.07
C VAL A 562 -16.36 6.79 23.12
N LYS A 563 -17.68 6.63 23.29
CA LYS A 563 -18.67 7.38 22.49
C LYS A 563 -18.59 8.88 22.76
N ALA A 564 -18.55 9.28 24.03
CA ALA A 564 -18.44 10.69 24.42
C ALA A 564 -17.18 11.35 23.86
N GLN A 565 -16.08 10.60 23.79
CA GLN A 565 -14.84 10.99 23.15
C GLN A 565 -15.05 11.29 21.66
N PHE A 566 -15.60 10.37 20.86
CA PHE A 566 -15.83 10.65 19.44
C PHE A 566 -16.81 11.79 19.18
N ASP A 567 -17.85 11.96 20.00
CA ASP A 567 -18.76 13.10 19.87
C ASP A 567 -18.03 14.42 20.13
N ALA A 568 -17.09 14.45 21.07
CA ALA A 568 -16.23 15.62 21.28
C ALA A 568 -15.32 15.89 20.08
N PHE A 569 -14.71 14.84 19.51
CA PHE A 569 -13.90 14.96 18.29
C PHE A 569 -14.72 15.49 17.10
N ALA A 570 -15.95 14.99 16.93
CA ALA A 570 -16.86 15.43 15.85
C ALA A 570 -17.21 16.91 15.96
N ARG A 571 -17.43 17.42 17.18
CA ARG A 571 -17.70 18.85 17.42
C ARG A 571 -16.54 19.72 17.01
N LEU A 572 -15.32 19.30 17.30
CA LEU A 572 -14.11 20.05 16.99
C LEU A 572 -13.79 20.02 15.49
N LEU A 573 -13.89 18.85 14.86
CA LEU A 573 -13.44 18.68 13.47
C LEU A 573 -14.53 18.94 12.42
N PHE A 574 -15.77 18.52 12.69
CA PHE A 574 -16.88 18.57 11.73
C PHE A 574 -17.92 19.63 12.06
N HIS A 575 -17.77 20.35 13.17
CA HIS A 575 -18.69 21.40 13.61
C HIS A 575 -20.13 20.90 13.82
N CYS A 576 -20.28 19.63 14.22
CA CYS A 576 -21.58 18.96 14.46
C CYS A 576 -21.66 18.37 15.87
N GLN A 577 -22.85 18.14 16.41
CA GLN A 577 -23.00 17.76 17.82
C GLN A 577 -22.56 16.32 18.13
N THR A 578 -22.76 15.42 17.18
CA THR A 578 -22.44 14.00 17.29
C THR A 578 -21.81 13.48 16.00
N MET A 579 -21.13 12.33 16.05
CA MET A 579 -20.65 11.66 14.83
C MET A 579 -21.80 11.24 13.90
N ARG A 580 -23.02 11.06 14.43
CA ARG A 580 -24.20 10.78 13.63
C ARG A 580 -24.58 11.91 12.69
N ASP A 581 -24.37 13.15 13.14
CA ASP A 581 -24.65 14.36 12.37
C ASP A 581 -23.54 14.65 11.33
N ALA A 582 -22.40 13.96 11.44
CA ALA A 582 -21.27 14.09 10.54
C ALA A 582 -21.40 13.23 9.28
N VAL A 583 -22.46 12.44 9.14
CA VAL A 583 -22.67 11.50 8.00
C VAL A 583 -22.86 12.25 6.69
#